data_AF-A0A060C420-F1
#
_entry.id   AF-A0A060C420-F1
#
_cell.length_a   1.000
_cell.length_b   1.000
_cell.length_c   1.000
_cell.angle_alpha   90.00
_cell.angle_beta   90.00
_cell.angle_gamma   90.00
#
_symmetry.space_group_name_H-M   'P 1'
#
loop_
_entity.id
_entity.type
_entity.pdbx_description
1 polymer ?
#
loop_
_entity_poly.entity_id
_entity_poly.type
_entity_poly.pdbx_seq_one_letter_code
_entity_poly.pdbx_strand_id
1 'polypeptide(L)'
;NYSKVCAIYQYICDHVTYDYSDSSDLQYTAYGALINGISVCQGYALSVYRLCLASGVNARFIGGYAYDDTAGSNHGWAIVQMDDGKYYNVDPTWDAGYSTFRYFLK
;
A
#
# COMPACT_ATOMS: atom_id res chain seq x y z
N ASN A 1 2.79 -17.47 2.88
CA ASN A 1 2.82 -16.05 2.43
C ASN A 1 2.51 -15.03 3.52
N TYR A 2 1.62 -15.32 4.48
CA TYR A 2 1.14 -14.35 5.47
C TYR A 2 2.22 -13.50 6.16
N SER A 3 3.21 -14.12 6.80
CA SER A 3 4.22 -13.37 7.57
C SER A 3 5.04 -12.40 6.72
N LYS A 4 5.29 -12.74 5.45
CA LYS A 4 6.00 -11.85 4.51
C LYS A 4 5.16 -10.63 4.19
N VAL A 5 3.90 -10.84 3.81
CA VAL A 5 2.97 -9.75 3.47
C VAL A 5 2.74 -8.86 4.69
N CYS A 6 2.53 -9.45 5.87
CA CYS A 6 2.35 -8.71 7.12
C CYS A 6 3.57 -7.83 7.45
N ALA A 7 4.79 -8.37 7.34
CA ALA A 7 6.02 -7.61 7.58
C ALA A 7 6.19 -6.46 6.58
N ILE A 8 5.94 -6.69 5.30
CA ILE A 8 5.99 -5.65 4.25
C ILE A 8 4.96 -4.56 4.53
N TYR A 9 3.72 -4.96 4.85
CA TYR A 9 2.62 -4.05 5.12
C TYR A 9 2.91 -3.17 6.34
N GLN A 10 3.29 -3.78 7.47
CA GLN A 10 3.67 -3.07 8.70
C GLN A 10 4.81 -2.10 8.44
N TYR A 11 5.87 -2.54 7.75
CA TYR A 11 7.01 -1.68 7.42
C TYR A 11 6.56 -0.41 6.68
N ILE A 12 5.69 -0.56 5.67
CA ILE A 12 5.20 0.59 4.89
C ILE A 12 4.33 1.50 5.77
N CYS A 13 3.42 0.95 6.59
CA CYS A 13 2.58 1.74 7.50
C CYS A 13 3.41 2.57 8.51
N ASP A 14 4.56 2.04 8.93
CA ASP A 14 5.41 2.65 9.95
C ASP A 14 6.42 3.66 9.40
N HIS A 15 6.84 3.50 8.14
CA HIS A 15 7.97 4.25 7.57
C HIS A 15 7.59 5.24 6.47
N VAL A 16 6.33 5.23 6.03
CA VAL A 16 5.86 6.14 4.98
C VAL A 16 4.83 7.10 5.55
N THR A 17 5.03 8.39 5.29
CA THR A 17 4.10 9.47 5.60
C THR A 17 3.31 9.88 4.37
N TYR A 18 2.00 10.13 4.53
CA TYR A 18 1.16 10.53 3.42
C TYR A 18 1.47 11.97 3.00
N ASP A 19 1.68 12.18 1.70
CA ASP A 19 1.95 13.48 1.11
C ASP A 19 0.64 14.17 0.69
N TYR A 20 0.37 15.34 1.27
CA TYR A 20 -0.79 16.18 0.91
C TYR A 20 -0.39 17.41 0.08
N SER A 21 0.91 17.60 -0.19
CA SER A 21 1.44 18.84 -0.75
C SER A 21 1.39 18.92 -2.28
N ASP A 22 1.26 17.78 -2.96
CA ASP A 22 1.37 17.64 -4.41
C ASP A 22 2.61 18.31 -5.01
N SER A 23 3.75 18.21 -4.31
CA SER A 23 4.95 18.99 -4.61
C SER A 23 5.98 18.29 -5.50
N SER A 24 5.82 16.99 -5.76
CA SER A 24 6.78 16.20 -6.55
C SER A 24 6.16 14.97 -7.18
N ASP A 25 6.50 14.69 -8.45
CA ASP A 25 6.10 13.44 -9.13
C ASP A 25 6.62 12.18 -8.45
N LEU A 26 7.69 12.28 -7.64
CA LEU A 26 8.24 11.13 -6.91
C LEU A 26 7.25 10.58 -5.88
N GLN A 27 6.32 11.39 -5.38
CA GLN A 27 5.28 10.97 -4.43
C GLN A 27 4.36 9.87 -5.01
N TYR A 28 4.31 9.71 -6.33
CA TYR A 28 3.50 8.70 -7.02
C TYR A 28 4.27 7.38 -7.26
N THR A 29 5.48 7.23 -6.70
CA THR A 29 6.37 6.11 -6.99
C THR A 29 6.70 5.30 -5.73
N ALA A 30 7.07 4.02 -5.91
CA ALA A 30 7.66 3.25 -4.81
C ALA A 30 8.97 3.84 -4.30
N TYR A 31 9.67 4.66 -5.09
CA TYR A 31 10.87 5.35 -4.65
C TYR A 31 10.55 6.43 -3.61
N GLY A 32 9.53 7.26 -3.86
CA GLY A 32 9.06 8.26 -2.89
C GLY A 32 8.71 7.61 -1.55
N ALA A 33 7.94 6.52 -1.60
CA ALA A 33 7.60 5.76 -0.41
C ALA A 33 8.81 5.10 0.28
N LEU A 34 9.56 4.24 -0.42
CA LEU A 34 10.59 3.40 0.21
C LEU A 34 11.91 4.13 0.53
N ILE A 35 12.24 5.17 -0.23
CA ILE A 35 13.53 5.88 -0.09
C ILE A 35 13.34 7.23 0.59
N ASN A 36 12.33 8.02 0.18
CA ASN A 36 12.10 9.33 0.78
C ASN A 36 11.19 9.27 2.02
N GLY A 37 10.49 8.15 2.25
CA GLY A 37 9.55 8.00 3.36
C GLY A 37 8.29 8.85 3.23
N ILE A 38 8.00 9.40 2.04
CA ILE A 38 6.86 10.28 1.80
C ILE A 38 6.24 10.02 0.42
N SER A 39 4.92 9.84 0.39
CA SER A 39 4.22 9.39 -0.82
C SER A 39 2.70 9.57 -0.71
N VAL A 40 1.99 9.48 -1.84
CA VAL A 40 0.52 9.27 -1.87
C VAL A 40 0.16 7.80 -2.03
N CYS A 41 -1.14 7.46 -1.98
CA CYS A 41 -1.67 6.08 -2.02
C CYS A 41 -1.03 5.19 -3.11
N GLN A 42 -0.75 5.76 -4.28
CA GLN A 42 -0.09 5.04 -5.36
C GLN A 42 1.31 4.51 -4.96
N GLY A 43 2.16 5.32 -4.33
CA GLY A 43 3.50 4.86 -3.95
C GLY A 43 3.48 3.88 -2.77
N TYR A 44 2.51 3.99 -1.85
CA TYR A 44 2.24 2.97 -0.83
C TYR A 44 1.91 1.61 -1.48
N ALA A 45 0.92 1.60 -2.37
CA ALA A 45 0.48 0.38 -3.06
C ALA A 45 1.57 -0.21 -3.98
N LEU A 46 2.30 0.63 -4.70
CA LEU A 46 3.44 0.19 -5.51
C LEU A 46 4.56 -0.40 -4.65
N SER A 47 4.77 0.10 -3.43
CA SER A 47 5.76 -0.45 -2.50
C SER A 47 5.39 -1.86 -2.06
N VAL A 48 4.13 -2.10 -1.67
CA VAL A 48 3.63 -3.45 -1.36
C VAL A 48 3.82 -4.36 -2.57
N TYR A 49 3.36 -3.92 -3.74
CA TYR A 49 3.47 -4.68 -4.99
C TYR A 49 4.92 -5.09 -5.29
N ARG A 50 5.87 -4.15 -5.24
CA ARG A 50 7.28 -4.41 -5.57
C ARG A 50 7.94 -5.33 -4.55
N LEU A 51 7.73 -5.11 -3.25
CA LEU A 51 8.32 -5.93 -2.19
C LEU A 51 7.71 -7.34 -2.12
N CYS A 52 6.40 -7.48 -2.37
CA CYS A 52 5.77 -8.79 -2.48
C CYS A 52 6.36 -9.59 -3.64
N LEU A 53 6.44 -9.00 -4.84
CA LEU A 53 7.05 -9.68 -5.98
C LEU A 53 8.52 -10.05 -5.72
N ALA A 54 9.30 -9.15 -5.14
CA ALA A 54 10.70 -9.41 -4.80
C ALA A 54 10.87 -10.53 -3.75
N SER A 55 9.88 -10.73 -2.87
CA SER A 55 9.87 -11.80 -1.86
C SER A 55 9.21 -13.10 -2.32
N GLY A 56 8.81 -13.19 -3.59
CA GLY A 56 8.18 -14.35 -4.20
C GLY A 56 6.68 -14.49 -3.92
N VAL A 57 6.01 -13.42 -3.48
CA VAL A 57 4.55 -13.39 -3.30
C VAL A 57 3.91 -12.69 -4.51
N ASN A 58 2.99 -13.36 -5.19
CA ASN A 58 2.25 -12.75 -6.28
C ASN A 58 1.42 -11.58 -5.77
N ALA A 59 1.53 -10.44 -6.44
CA ALA A 59 0.81 -9.23 -6.10
C ALA A 59 0.48 -8.42 -7.36
N ARG A 60 -0.48 -7.51 -7.25
CA ARG A 60 -0.79 -6.51 -8.29
C ARG A 60 -1.17 -5.18 -7.65
N PHE A 61 -0.73 -4.09 -8.28
CA PHE A 61 -1.29 -2.77 -8.04
C PHE A 61 -2.64 -2.65 -8.72
N ILE A 62 -3.62 -2.06 -8.02
CA ILE A 62 -4.97 -1.79 -8.50
C ILE A 62 -5.24 -0.30 -8.30
N GLY A 63 -5.59 0.39 -9.39
CA GLY A 63 -6.13 1.73 -9.34
C GLY A 63 -7.65 1.69 -9.38
N GLY A 64 -8.30 2.64 -8.72
CA GLY A 64 -9.75 2.74 -8.69
C GLY A 64 -10.22 4.04 -8.08
N TYR A 65 -11.47 4.01 -7.61
CA TYR A 65 -12.10 5.14 -6.94
C TYR A 65 -12.57 4.67 -5.57
N ALA A 66 -12.20 5.41 -4.52
CA ALA A 66 -12.53 5.11 -3.14
C ALA A 66 -13.34 6.25 -2.53
N TYR A 67 -14.25 5.89 -1.62
CA TYR A 67 -15.09 6.84 -0.89
C TYR A 67 -14.70 6.82 0.58
N ASP A 68 -14.36 7.99 1.11
CA ASP A 68 -14.37 8.20 2.56
C ASP A 68 -15.76 8.74 3.00
N ASP A 69 -15.89 9.10 4.28
CA ASP A 69 -17.15 9.61 4.85
C ASP A 69 -17.59 10.97 4.25
N THR A 70 -16.74 11.61 3.46
CA THR A 70 -16.94 12.99 2.95
C THR A 70 -17.03 13.07 1.43
N ALA A 71 -16.21 12.34 0.68
CA ALA A 71 -16.18 12.38 -0.77
C ALA A 71 -15.49 11.16 -1.40
N GLY A 72 -15.74 10.99 -2.71
CA GLY A 72 -14.99 10.04 -3.53
C GLY A 72 -13.72 10.65 -4.10
N SER A 73 -12.64 9.87 -4.20
CA SER A 73 -11.39 10.27 -4.85
C SER A 73 -10.69 9.09 -5.55
N ASN A 74 -9.78 9.42 -6.48
CA ASN A 74 -8.94 8.40 -7.09
C ASN A 74 -8.04 7.77 -6.02
N HIS A 75 -7.94 6.44 -6.04
CA HIS A 75 -7.19 5.70 -5.03
C HIS A 75 -6.44 4.52 -5.63
N GLY A 76 -5.37 4.13 -4.96
CA GLY A 76 -4.53 3.00 -5.33
C GLY A 76 -4.28 2.08 -4.15
N TRP A 77 -4.46 0.78 -4.35
CA TRP A 77 -4.15 -0.27 -3.38
C TRP A 77 -3.47 -1.45 -4.07
N ALA A 78 -3.07 -2.46 -3.30
CA ALA A 78 -2.53 -3.70 -3.85
C ALA A 78 -3.43 -4.87 -3.50
N ILE A 79 -3.38 -5.91 -4.35
CA ILE A 79 -3.90 -7.23 -4.03
C ILE A 79 -2.73 -8.21 -3.96
N VAL A 80 -2.81 -9.17 -3.04
CA VAL A 80 -1.78 -10.19 -2.82
C VAL A 80 -2.38 -11.59 -2.83
N GLN A 81 -1.69 -12.53 -3.45
CA GLN A 81 -2.11 -13.93 -3.48
C GLN A 81 -1.63 -14.66 -2.23
N MET A 82 -2.57 -15.21 -1.47
CA MET A 82 -2.29 -15.97 -0.27
C MET A 82 -2.15 -17.46 -0.56
N ASP A 83 -1.79 -18.23 0.45
CA ASP A 83 -1.46 -19.66 0.30
C ASP A 83 -2.66 -20.51 -0.16
N ASP A 84 -3.89 -20.01 0.01
CA ASP A 84 -5.12 -20.62 -0.51
C ASP A 84 -5.37 -20.33 -2.01
N GLY A 85 -4.43 -19.64 -2.66
CA GLY A 85 -4.49 -19.27 -4.08
C GLY A 85 -5.36 -18.07 -4.39
N LYS A 86 -6.04 -17.47 -3.40
CA LYS A 86 -6.92 -16.31 -3.60
C LYS A 86 -6.17 -15.00 -3.43
N TYR A 87 -6.72 -13.96 -4.06
CA TYR A 87 -6.23 -12.59 -3.94
C TYR A 87 -7.05 -11.84 -2.90
N TYR A 88 -6.35 -11.08 -2.05
CA TYR A 88 -6.91 -10.26 -0.99
C TYR A 88 -6.42 -8.83 -1.11
N ASN A 89 -7.25 -7.85 -0.79
CA ASN A 89 -6.86 -6.44 -0.79
C ASN A 89 -5.96 -6.14 0.41
N VAL A 90 -4.98 -5.28 0.16
CA VAL A 90 -4.10 -4.69 1.17
C VAL A 90 -3.95 -3.21 0.84
N ASP A 91 -4.31 -2.36 1.79
CA ASP A 91 -4.18 -0.91 1.66
C ASP A 91 -3.47 -0.29 2.87
N PRO A 92 -2.12 -0.23 2.84
CA PRO A 92 -1.36 0.34 3.93
C PRO A 92 -1.51 1.87 4.03
N THR A 93 -2.11 2.53 3.04
CA THR A 93 -2.32 3.97 3.06
C THR A 93 -3.26 4.36 4.20
N TRP A 94 -4.37 3.66 4.33
CA TRP A 94 -5.40 3.96 5.33
C TRP A 94 -5.13 3.36 6.71
N ASP A 95 -4.19 2.42 6.81
CA ASP A 95 -3.70 1.91 8.08
C ASP A 95 -2.40 2.59 8.55
N ALA A 96 -1.81 3.49 7.74
CA ALA A 96 -0.59 4.21 8.11
C ALA A 96 -0.79 5.00 9.42
N GLY A 97 0.14 4.85 10.36
CA GLY A 97 0.08 5.50 11.68
C GLY A 97 -0.90 4.89 12.69
N TYR A 98 -1.58 3.79 12.38
CA TYR A 98 -2.45 3.08 13.31
C TYR A 98 -1.79 1.81 13.88
N SER A 99 -2.09 1.49 15.14
CA SER A 99 -1.57 0.29 15.82
C SER A 99 -2.31 -1.01 15.47
N THR A 100 -3.40 -0.94 14.69
CA THR A 100 -4.23 -2.08 14.29
C THR A 100 -4.62 -1.97 12.84
N PHE A 101 -4.48 -3.04 12.08
CA PHE A 101 -4.82 -3.05 10.66
C PHE A 101 -6.31 -3.29 10.41
N ARG A 102 -6.95 -2.34 9.72
CA ARG A 102 -8.33 -2.42 9.26
C ARG A 102 -8.43 -2.84 7.80
N TYR A 103 -7.40 -2.59 7.00
CA TYR A 103 -7.38 -2.79 5.55
C TYR A 103 -6.36 -3.84 5.08
N PHE A 104 -5.86 -4.65 6.01
CA PHE A 104 -5.00 -5.79 5.72
C PHE A 104 -5.79 -7.07 5.41
N LEU A 105 -5.58 -7.63 4.22
CA LEU A 105 -6.20 -8.86 3.72
C LEU A 105 -7.74 -8.84 3.74
N LYS A 106 -8.31 -7.78 3.18
CA LYS A 106 -9.77 -7.58 3.07
C LYS A 106 -10.35 -8.01 1.72
#